data_AF-A0A924GHI2-F1
#
_entry.id   AF-A0A924GHI2-F1
#
_cell.length_a   1.000
_cell.length_b   1.000
_cell.length_c   1.000
_cell.angle_alpha   90.00
_cell.angle_beta   90.00
_cell.angle_gamma   90.00
#
_symmetry.space_group_name_H-M   'P 1'
#
loop_
_entity.id
_entity.type
_entity.pdbx_description
1 polymer ?
#
loop_
_entity_poly.entity_id
_entity_poly.type
_entity_poly.pdbx_seq_one_letter_code
_entity_poly.pdbx_strand_id
1 'polypeptide(L)'
;QPDAPHVRTQFDEVARMLQRSHPKVAQMLEDAKEDLLAFTNFPQKHWRQIWSTNPLERVNKEIKRRTDVVGVFPNPAALLRLAGAVLVEQHDEWEAADRRYFSEASMRELEAMKNPMKEVEVMPEITAA
;
A
#
# COMPACT_ATOMS: atom_id res chain seq x y z
N GLN A 1 -13.57 15.68 -1.06
CA GLN A 1 -12.81 14.42 -1.26
C GLN A 1 -12.37 13.94 0.11
N PRO A 2 -12.25 12.62 0.35
CA PRO A 2 -11.82 12.12 1.66
C PRO A 2 -10.40 12.61 1.97
N ASP A 3 -10.22 13.21 3.14
CA ASP A 3 -8.92 13.61 3.69
C ASP A 3 -8.56 12.76 4.92
N ALA A 4 -7.33 12.89 5.44
CA ALA A 4 -6.86 12.06 6.54
C ALA A 4 -7.74 12.18 7.81
N PRO A 5 -8.18 13.39 8.24
CA PRO A 5 -9.16 13.52 9.32
C PRO A 5 -10.47 12.77 9.09
N HIS A 6 -11.06 12.87 7.90
CA HIS A 6 -12.31 12.17 7.58
C HIS A 6 -12.12 10.65 7.65
N VAL A 7 -11.00 10.12 7.16
CA VAL A 7 -10.69 8.69 7.25
C VAL A 7 -10.61 8.24 8.71
N ARG A 8 -9.93 9.00 9.57
CA ARG A 8 -9.82 8.70 11.01
C ARG A 8 -11.18 8.71 11.70
N THR A 9 -12.02 9.71 11.42
CA THR A 9 -13.39 9.78 11.98
C THR A 9 -14.23 8.60 11.53
N GLN A 10 -14.16 8.21 10.26
CA GLN A 10 -14.92 7.07 9.74
C GLN A 10 -14.46 5.74 10.36
N PHE A 11 -13.15 5.59 10.59
CA PHE A 11 -12.62 4.45 11.33
C PHE A 11 -13.24 4.34 12.73
N ASP A 12 -13.30 5.45 13.48
CA ASP A 12 -13.86 5.49 14.83
C ASP A 12 -15.35 5.12 14.85
N GLU A 13 -16.10 5.56 13.84
CA GLU A 13 -17.51 5.16 13.70
C GLU A 13 -17.67 3.66 13.45
N VAL A 14 -16.85 3.08 12.57
CA VAL A 14 -16.88 1.64 12.27
C VAL A 14 -16.49 0.82 13.50
N ALA A 15 -15.42 1.19 14.21
CA ALA A 15 -15.00 0.52 15.43
C ALA A 15 -16.10 0.56 16.50
N ARG A 16 -16.74 1.72 16.70
CA ARG A 16 -17.88 1.89 17.61
C ARG A 16 -19.08 1.02 17.22
N MET A 17 -19.39 0.91 15.93
CA MET A 17 -20.49 0.04 15.46
C MET A 17 -20.19 -1.44 15.72
N LEU A 18 -18.95 -1.87 15.47
CA LEU A 18 -18.50 -3.23 15.70
C LEU A 18 -18.42 -3.59 17.17
N GLN A 19 -18.19 -2.62 18.07
CA GLN A 19 -18.12 -2.88 19.52
C GLN A 19 -19.34 -3.61 20.07
N ARG A 20 -20.53 -3.34 19.52
CA ARG A 20 -21.80 -3.94 19.99
C ARG A 20 -21.96 -5.40 19.58
N SER A 21 -21.48 -5.78 18.40
CA SER A 21 -21.74 -7.10 17.80
C SER A 21 -20.50 -7.99 17.76
N HIS A 22 -19.31 -7.40 17.63
CA HIS A 22 -18.03 -8.06 17.47
C HIS A 22 -16.93 -7.33 18.27
N PRO A 23 -17.02 -7.31 19.62
CA PRO A 23 -16.10 -6.53 20.47
C PRO A 23 -14.63 -6.93 20.30
N LYS A 24 -14.35 -8.21 20.02
CA LYS A 24 -12.98 -8.67 19.74
C LYS A 24 -12.42 -8.06 18.45
N VAL A 25 -13.24 -7.95 17.41
CA VAL A 25 -12.82 -7.36 16.13
C VAL A 25 -12.63 -5.86 16.28
N ALA A 26 -13.52 -5.18 17.01
CA ALA A 26 -13.38 -3.76 17.32
C ALA A 26 -12.05 -3.49 18.04
N GLN A 27 -11.69 -4.29 19.05
CA GLN A 27 -10.40 -4.16 19.74
C GLN A 27 -9.22 -4.39 18.79
N MET A 28 -9.26 -5.43 17.94
CA MET A 28 -8.21 -5.69 16.96
C MET A 28 -8.02 -4.53 15.97
N LEU A 29 -9.11 -3.87 15.55
CA LEU A 29 -9.03 -2.70 14.71
C LEU A 29 -8.34 -1.56 15.46
N GLU A 30 -8.81 -1.22 16.66
CA GLU A 30 -8.22 -0.13 17.45
C GLU A 30 -6.73 -0.34 17.73
N ASP A 31 -6.32 -1.55 18.07
CA ASP A 31 -4.91 -1.91 18.27
C ASP A 31 -4.07 -1.70 17.01
N ALA A 32 -4.67 -1.90 15.83
CA ALA A 32 -4.01 -1.76 14.52
C ALA A 32 -4.28 -0.41 13.84
N LYS A 33 -4.93 0.55 14.51
CA LYS A 33 -5.44 1.79 13.90
C LYS A 33 -4.37 2.58 13.16
N GLU A 34 -3.22 2.79 13.79
CA GLU A 34 -2.15 3.58 13.16
C GLU A 34 -1.55 2.87 11.94
N ASP A 35 -1.42 1.54 11.98
CA ASP A 35 -0.93 0.75 10.84
C ASP A 35 -1.94 0.76 9.68
N LEU A 36 -3.22 0.58 9.99
CA LEU A 36 -4.30 0.57 8.99
C LEU A 36 -4.48 1.93 8.32
N LEU A 37 -4.22 3.02 9.04
CA LEU A 37 -4.41 4.39 8.55
C LEU A 37 -3.12 5.05 8.05
N ALA A 38 -1.98 4.37 8.11
CA ALA A 38 -0.68 4.88 7.65
C ALA A 38 -0.68 5.32 6.17
N PHE A 39 -1.54 4.73 5.33
CA PHE A 39 -1.69 5.14 3.93
C PHE A 39 -2.08 6.62 3.79
N THR A 40 -2.73 7.21 4.81
CA THR A 40 -3.15 8.62 4.79
C THR A 40 -1.97 9.60 4.84
N ASN A 41 -0.76 9.12 5.14
CA ASN A 41 0.48 9.89 5.06
C ASN A 41 1.05 10.02 3.63
N PHE A 42 0.38 9.44 2.63
CA PHE A 42 0.75 9.53 1.23
C PHE A 42 -0.21 10.47 0.46
N PRO A 43 0.19 11.01 -0.71
CA PRO A 43 -0.73 11.71 -1.60
C PRO A 43 -2.00 10.90 -1.86
N GLN A 44 -3.17 11.54 -1.89
CA GLN A 44 -4.46 10.86 -2.03
C GLN A 44 -4.54 9.94 -3.26
N LYS A 45 -3.87 10.31 -4.35
CA LYS A 45 -3.77 9.49 -5.56
C LYS A 45 -3.09 8.14 -5.36
N HIS A 46 -2.27 7.98 -4.30
CA HIS A 46 -1.61 6.73 -3.93
C HIS A 46 -2.46 5.84 -3.02
N TRP A 47 -3.44 6.39 -2.31
CA TRP A 47 -4.19 5.66 -1.28
C TRP A 47 -4.77 4.36 -1.80
N ARG A 48 -5.41 4.40 -2.98
CA ARG A 48 -5.99 3.22 -3.61
C ARG A 48 -4.97 2.13 -3.94
N GLN A 49 -3.75 2.54 -4.28
CA GLN A 49 -2.67 1.61 -4.61
C GLN A 49 -2.09 0.97 -3.34
N ILE A 50 -2.07 1.70 -2.23
CA ILE A 50 -1.51 1.23 -0.94
C ILE A 50 -2.47 0.28 -0.23
N TRP A 51 -3.76 0.64 -0.11
CA TRP A 51 -4.72 -0.20 0.64
C TRP A 51 -5.22 -1.43 -0.14
N SER A 52 -4.86 -1.55 -1.42
CA SER A 52 -5.38 -2.60 -2.30
C SER A 52 -4.63 -3.89 -2.09
N THR A 53 -5.35 -4.97 -1.81
CA THR A 53 -4.79 -6.32 -1.69
C THR A 53 -4.60 -7.01 -3.03
N ASN A 54 -5.06 -6.43 -4.14
CA ASN A 54 -5.03 -7.08 -5.46
C ASN A 54 -3.64 -7.58 -5.90
N PRO A 55 -2.55 -6.80 -5.75
CA PRO A 55 -1.22 -7.30 -6.14
C PRO A 55 -0.79 -8.51 -5.31
N LEU A 56 -1.04 -8.47 -4.00
CA LEU A 56 -0.72 -9.54 -3.07
C LEU A 56 -1.56 -10.80 -3.38
N GLU A 57 -2.87 -10.64 -3.59
CA GLU A 57 -3.78 -11.72 -3.93
C GLU A 57 -3.40 -12.39 -5.25
N ARG A 58 -2.98 -11.61 -6.26
CA ARG A 58 -2.51 -12.12 -7.54
C ARG A 58 -1.26 -12.99 -7.38
N VAL A 59 -0.27 -12.55 -6.61
CA VAL A 59 0.95 -13.32 -6.32
C VAL A 59 0.61 -14.58 -5.53
N ASN A 60 -0.20 -14.49 -4.48
CA ASN A 60 -0.62 -15.64 -3.68
C ASN A 60 -1.39 -16.67 -4.51
N LYS A 61 -2.26 -16.22 -5.43
CA LYS A 61 -2.98 -17.08 -6.35
C LYS A 61 -2.03 -17.81 -7.29
N GLU A 62 -1.00 -17.15 -7.78
CA GLU A 62 -0.01 -17.76 -8.67
C GLU A 62 0.86 -18.79 -7.96
N ILE A 63 1.33 -18.48 -6.73
CA ILE A 63 2.02 -19.44 -5.87
C ILE A 63 1.14 -20.67 -5.67
N LYS A 64 -0.12 -20.49 -5.25
CA LYS A 64 -1.07 -21.58 -5.05
C LYS A 64 -1.26 -22.41 -6.31
N ARG A 65 -1.48 -21.77 -7.47
CA ARG A 65 -1.68 -22.46 -8.76
C ARG A 65 -0.49 -23.36 -9.11
N ARG A 66 0.75 -22.89 -8.92
CA ARG A 66 1.94 -23.68 -9.26
C ARG A 66 2.24 -24.77 -8.23
N THR A 67 1.95 -24.54 -6.95
CA THR A 67 2.08 -25.58 -5.93
C THR A 67 1.03 -26.68 -6.08
N ASP A 68 -0.18 -26.33 -6.50
CA ASP A 68 -1.28 -27.29 -6.72
C ASP A 68 -0.94 -28.30 -7.84
N VAL A 69 -0.14 -27.92 -8.83
CA VAL A 69 0.34 -28.82 -9.90
C VAL A 69 1.32 -29.88 -9.36
N VAL A 70 2.16 -29.52 -8.38
CA VAL A 70 3.12 -30.45 -7.79
C VAL A 70 2.45 -31.41 -6.80
N GLY A 71 1.43 -30.93 -6.08
CA GLY A 71 0.65 -31.70 -5.11
C GLY A 71 1.40 -32.00 -3.81
N VAL A 72 2.54 -32.70 -3.88
CA VAL A 72 3.36 -33.09 -2.72
C VAL A 72 4.84 -32.80 -2.98
N PHE A 73 5.48 -32.11 -2.04
CA PHE A 73 6.90 -31.78 -2.13
C PHE A 73 7.77 -32.76 -1.31
N PRO A 74 8.97 -33.12 -1.80
CA PRO A 74 9.86 -34.05 -1.10
C PRO A 74 10.52 -33.46 0.15
N ASN A 75 10.60 -32.13 0.25
CA ASN A 75 11.07 -31.39 1.43
C ASN A 75 10.66 -29.90 1.35
N PRO A 76 10.73 -29.15 2.45
CA PRO A 76 10.41 -27.71 2.46
C PRO A 76 11.27 -26.87 1.50
N ALA A 77 12.54 -27.24 1.28
CA ALA A 77 13.41 -26.49 0.37
C ALA A 77 12.94 -26.56 -1.09
N ALA A 78 12.30 -27.66 -1.51
CA ALA A 78 11.71 -27.77 -2.84
C ALA A 78 10.52 -26.82 -3.03
N LEU A 79 9.67 -26.68 -2.01
CA LEU A 79 8.57 -25.70 -2.02
C LEU A 79 9.12 -24.27 -2.10
N LEU A 80 10.11 -23.94 -1.27
CA LEU A 80 10.74 -22.63 -1.27
C LEU A 80 11.36 -22.27 -2.62
N ARG A 81 11.99 -23.22 -3.32
CA ARG A 81 12.53 -22.98 -4.67
C ARG A 81 11.43 -22.62 -5.68
N LEU A 82 10.29 -23.32 -5.65
CA LEU A 82 9.19 -23.04 -6.57
C LEU A 82 8.53 -21.69 -6.25
N ALA A 83 8.21 -21.44 -4.99
CA ALA A 83 7.63 -20.16 -4.57
C ALA A 83 8.61 -19.00 -4.85
N GLY A 84 9.90 -19.20 -4.59
CA GLY A 84 10.96 -18.25 -4.91
C GLY A 84 11.05 -17.96 -6.41
N ALA A 85 10.96 -18.97 -7.27
CA ALA A 85 10.94 -18.77 -8.72
C ALA A 85 9.75 -17.89 -9.16
N VAL A 86 8.55 -18.09 -8.59
CA VAL A 86 7.38 -17.22 -8.85
C VAL A 86 7.64 -15.77 -8.44
N LEU A 87 8.30 -15.57 -7.29
CA LEU A 87 8.61 -14.22 -6.81
C LEU A 87 9.67 -13.53 -7.68
N VAL A 88 10.66 -14.27 -8.17
CA VAL A 88 11.67 -13.75 -9.12
C VAL A 88 11.01 -13.34 -10.43
N GLU A 89 10.18 -14.21 -11.02
CA GLU A 89 9.43 -13.86 -12.23
C GLU A 89 8.56 -12.61 -12.03
N GLN A 90 7.92 -12.49 -10.86
CA GLN A 90 7.12 -11.31 -10.56
C GLN A 90 7.96 -10.03 -10.43
N HIS A 91 9.15 -10.15 -9.85
CA HIS A 91 10.09 -9.05 -9.73
C HIS A 91 10.57 -8.59 -11.12
N ASP A 92 10.96 -9.52 -11.97
CA ASP A 92 11.40 -9.24 -13.34
C ASP A 92 10.29 -8.54 -14.14
N GLU A 93 9.03 -8.97 -14.00
CA GLU A 93 7.89 -8.29 -14.60
C GLU A 93 7.74 -6.84 -14.10
N TRP A 94 7.94 -6.58 -12.81
CA TRP A 94 7.83 -5.24 -12.25
C TRP A 94 8.98 -4.32 -12.67
N GLU A 95 10.19 -4.88 -12.84
CA GLU A 95 11.34 -4.15 -13.33
C GLU A 95 11.19 -3.81 -14.82
N ALA A 96 10.73 -4.77 -15.64
CA ALA A 96 10.57 -4.59 -17.07
C ALA A 96 9.30 -3.85 -17.50
N ALA A 97 8.30 -3.71 -16.63
CA ALA A 97 7.04 -3.05 -16.96
C ALA A 97 7.23 -1.54 -17.23
N ASP A 98 6.79 -1.11 -18.42
CA ASP A 98 6.83 0.29 -18.86
C ASP A 98 6.01 1.24 -17.95
N ARG A 99 4.96 0.70 -17.30
CA ARG A 99 4.13 1.44 -16.33
C ARG A 99 4.46 1.04 -14.89
N ARG A 100 5.23 1.91 -14.23
CA ARG A 100 5.50 1.78 -12.79
C ARG A 100 4.22 1.96 -11.97
N TYR A 101 4.06 1.14 -10.93
CA TYR A 101 2.92 1.23 -10.01
C TYR A 101 2.86 2.61 -9.33
N PHE A 102 4.02 3.13 -8.93
CA PHE A 102 4.22 4.52 -8.54
C PHE A 102 5.28 5.15 -9.44
N SER A 103 4.93 6.21 -10.20
CA SER A 103 5.91 6.93 -11.02
C SER A 103 6.82 7.81 -10.15
N GLU A 104 8.03 8.10 -10.62
CA GLU A 104 8.97 8.97 -9.90
C GLU A 104 8.37 10.36 -9.63
N ALA A 105 7.75 10.96 -10.65
CA ALA A 105 7.04 12.24 -10.50
C ALA A 105 5.96 12.15 -9.42
N SER A 106 5.25 11.02 -9.37
CA SER A 106 4.20 10.79 -8.38
C SER A 106 4.74 10.63 -6.96
N MET A 107 5.92 10.02 -6.81
CA MET A 107 6.60 9.85 -5.52
C MET A 107 7.24 11.15 -5.01
N ARG A 108 7.65 12.08 -5.88
CA ARG A 108 8.17 13.40 -5.45
C ARG A 108 7.16 14.22 -4.66
N GLU A 109 5.86 14.03 -4.89
CA GLU A 109 4.82 14.70 -4.10
C GLU A 109 4.86 14.33 -2.61
N LEU A 110 5.44 13.17 -2.25
CA LEU A 110 5.68 12.83 -0.84
C LEU A 110 6.67 13.79 -0.18
N GLU A 111 7.67 14.28 -0.90
CA GLU A 111 8.65 15.23 -0.36
C GLU A 111 8.01 16.58 -0.05
N ALA A 112 7.13 17.06 -0.94
CA ALA A 112 6.35 18.28 -0.73
C ALA A 112 5.42 18.15 0.50
N MET A 113 4.78 16.98 0.66
CA MET A 113 3.89 16.71 1.79
C MET A 113 4.64 16.62 3.14
N LYS A 114 5.87 16.10 3.14
CA LYS A 114 6.73 16.00 4.34
C LYS A 114 7.40 17.32 4.73
N ASN A 115 7.58 18.24 3.78
CA ASN A 115 8.26 19.51 4.03
C ASN A 115 7.50 20.70 3.41
N PRO A 116 6.32 21.06 3.97
CA PRO A 116 5.44 22.08 3.39
C PRO A 116 6.06 23.48 3.31
N MET A 117 7.17 23.75 4.01
CA MET A 117 7.84 25.06 4.03
C MET A 117 8.80 25.29 2.85
N LYS A 118 9.10 24.30 1.99
CA LYS A 118 10.01 24.49 0.85
C LYS A 118 9.36 25.17 -0.37
N GLU A 119 8.03 25.27 -0.38
CA GLU A 119 7.26 25.85 -1.50
C GLU A 119 7.13 27.39 -1.44
N VAL A 120 7.63 28.05 -0.38
CA VAL A 120 7.46 29.50 -0.17
C VAL A 120 8.69 30.34 -0.60
N GLU A 121 9.79 29.73 -1.05
CA GLU A 121 10.87 30.48 -1.73
C GLU A 121 10.57 30.65 -3.23
N VAL A 122 9.45 31.30 -3.56
CA VAL A 122 9.32 31.96 -4.86
C VAL A 122 10.01 33.31 -4.72
N MET A 123 11.21 33.43 -5.31
CA MET A 123 11.95 34.68 -5.42
C MET A 123 11.04 35.81 -5.92
N PRO A 124 11.14 37.04 -5.37
CA PRO A 124 10.32 38.15 -5.86
C PRO A 124 10.68 38.45 -7.32
N GLU A 125 9.65 38.64 -8.14
CA GLU A 125 9.76 39.17 -9.49
C GLU A 125 10.58 40.46 -9.46
N ILE A 126 11.76 40.45 -10.09
CA ILE A 126 12.42 41.69 -10.47
C ILE A 126 11.67 42.19 -11.70
N THR A 127 10.74 43.10 -11.49
CA THR A 127 10.21 43.97 -12.55
C THR A 127 11.36 44.84 -13.06
N ALA A 128 11.82 44.55 -14.28
CA ALA A 128 12.73 45.42 -15.00
C ALA A 128 11.97 46.70 -15.41
N ALA A 129 12.48 47.85 -14.98
CA ALA A 129 12.13 49.17 -15.50
C ALA A 129 13.00 49.51 -16.72
#